data_AF-A0A8J2XDN0-F1
#
_entry.id   AF-A0A8J2XDN0-F1
#
_cell.length_a   1.000
_cell.length_b   1.000
_cell.length_c   1.000
_cell.angle_alpha   90.00
_cell.angle_beta   90.00
_cell.angle_gamma   90.00
#
_symmetry.space_group_name_H-M   'P 1'
#
loop_
_entity.id
_entity.type
_entity.pdbx_description
1 polymer ?
#
loop_
_entity_poly.entity_id
_entity_poly.type
_entity_poly.pdbx_seq_one_letter_code
_entity_poly.pdbx_strand_id
1 'polypeptide(L)'
;MTLALSNEMIKPEDFEPQLKREKPLVPGYWTVGELAEELGTSIRKVQVDITGDAKLRVKAKVNAIKVGSVYLVPDSDAIKYIQVQQKRIKKNIK
;
A
#
# COMPACT_ATOMS: atom_id res chain seq x y z
N MET A 1 40.68 -13.80 17.94
CA MET A 1 39.78 -13.67 16.78
C MET A 1 39.01 -12.37 16.96
N THR A 2 39.36 -11.31 16.24
CA THR A 2 38.68 -10.02 16.33
C THR A 2 37.41 -10.06 15.49
N LEU A 3 36.25 -10.01 16.15
CA LEU A 3 34.94 -9.87 15.51
C LEU A 3 34.87 -8.48 14.86
N ALA A 4 35.10 -8.42 13.55
CA ALA A 4 34.79 -7.25 12.76
C ALA A 4 33.26 -7.13 12.71
N LEU A 5 32.68 -6.41 13.67
CA LEU A 5 31.29 -5.96 13.62
C LEU A 5 31.24 -4.92 12.49
N SER A 6 30.93 -5.37 11.28
CA SER A 6 30.61 -4.50 10.15
C SER A 6 29.42 -3.65 10.55
N ASN A 7 29.70 -2.43 11.00
CA ASN A 7 28.73 -1.44 11.39
C ASN A 7 28.09 -0.89 10.10
N GLU A 8 27.31 -1.71 9.41
CA GLU A 8 26.40 -1.25 8.36
C GLU A 8 25.37 -0.38 9.06
N MET A 9 25.67 0.92 9.18
CA MET A 9 24.74 1.92 9.67
C MET A 9 23.50 1.86 8.80
N ILE A 10 22.45 1.23 9.32
CA ILE A 10 21.11 1.20 8.74
C ILE A 10 20.75 2.65 8.43
N LYS A 11 20.58 2.99 7.16
CA LYS A 11 20.24 4.36 6.80
C LYS A 11 18.81 4.63 7.30
N PRO A 12 18.48 5.86 7.72
CA PRO A 12 17.10 6.23 8.04
C PRO A 12 16.11 5.90 6.91
N GLU A 13 16.61 5.84 5.67
CA GLU A 13 15.85 5.49 4.47
C GLU A 13 15.52 3.98 4.33
N ASP A 14 16.22 3.11 5.04
CA ASP A 14 16.00 1.64 5.06
C ASP A 14 14.88 1.24 6.02
N PHE A 15 14.47 2.13 6.91
CA PHE A 15 13.26 1.92 7.69
C PHE A 15 12.08 2.05 6.73
N GLU A 16 11.42 0.92 6.44
CA GLU A 16 10.16 0.92 5.68
C GLU A 16 9.22 1.97 6.27
N PRO A 17 8.61 2.84 5.44
CA PRO A 17 7.73 3.88 5.96
C PRO A 17 6.66 3.23 6.80
N GLN A 18 6.61 3.62 8.07
CA GLN A 18 5.59 3.14 9.00
C GLN A 18 4.23 3.47 8.40
N LEU A 19 3.37 2.45 8.32
CA LEU A 19 1.99 2.64 7.92
C LEU A 19 1.35 3.63 8.91
N LYS A 20 0.71 4.67 8.41
CA LYS A 20 0.04 5.71 9.21
C LYS A 20 -1.25 5.21 9.86
N ARG A 21 -1.68 3.98 9.57
CA ARG A 21 -2.90 3.38 10.12
C ARG A 21 -2.80 3.17 11.63
N GLU A 22 -3.52 3.99 12.39
CA GLU A 22 -3.61 3.84 13.86
C GLU A 22 -4.59 2.74 14.30
N LYS A 23 -5.73 2.57 13.62
CA LYS A 23 -6.73 1.53 13.92
C LYS A 23 -7.45 1.01 12.67
N PRO A 24 -7.53 -0.33 12.49
CA PRO A 24 -8.27 -0.90 11.38
C PRO A 24 -9.79 -0.81 11.61
N LEU A 25 -10.53 -0.36 10.59
CA LEU A 25 -11.99 -0.38 10.61
C LEU A 25 -12.53 -1.82 10.59
N VAL A 26 -11.86 -2.71 9.86
CA VAL A 26 -12.13 -4.16 9.85
C VAL A 26 -10.81 -4.89 10.11
N PRO A 27 -10.70 -5.73 11.16
CA PRO A 27 -9.50 -6.51 11.41
C PRO A 27 -9.15 -7.41 10.22
N GLY A 28 -7.89 -7.40 9.78
CA GLY A 28 -7.41 -8.23 8.67
C GLY A 28 -7.69 -7.66 7.27
N TYR A 29 -8.43 -6.56 7.17
CA TYR A 29 -8.81 -5.95 5.91
C TYR A 29 -8.57 -4.44 5.90
N TRP A 30 -8.36 -3.90 4.71
CA TRP A 30 -8.30 -2.49 4.41
C TRP A 30 -9.48 -2.10 3.56
N THR A 31 -10.08 -0.97 3.90
CA THR A 31 -11.06 -0.32 3.04
C THR A 31 -10.37 0.56 1.99
N VAL A 32 -11.11 0.86 0.92
CA VAL A 32 -10.63 1.80 -0.11
C VAL A 32 -10.32 3.19 0.48
N GLY A 33 -11.08 3.61 1.48
CA GLY A 33 -10.86 4.88 2.20
C GLY A 33 -9.53 4.89 2.95
N GLU A 34 -9.29 3.88 3.79
CA GLU A 34 -8.04 3.76 4.53
C GLU A 34 -6.81 3.69 3.61
N LEU A 35 -6.90 2.94 2.50
CA LEU A 35 -5.84 2.88 1.50
C LEU A 35 -5.58 4.24 0.83
N ALA A 36 -6.63 5.01 0.58
CA ALA A 36 -6.53 6.33 -0.04
C ALA A 36 -5.88 7.35 0.91
N GLU A 37 -6.26 7.33 2.19
CA GLU A 37 -5.67 8.16 3.24
C GLU A 37 -4.19 7.82 3.47
N GLU A 38 -3.87 6.53 3.58
CA GLU A 38 -2.49 6.05 3.76
C GLU A 38 -1.57 6.51 2.62
N LEU A 39 -2.05 6.41 1.38
CA LEU A 39 -1.31 6.80 0.19
C LEU A 39 -1.39 8.30 -0.14
N GLY A 40 -2.21 9.07 0.59
CA GLY A 40 -2.48 10.48 0.27
C GLY A 40 -3.04 10.66 -1.15
N THR A 41 -3.91 9.76 -1.60
CA THR A 41 -4.47 9.75 -2.96
C THR A 41 -5.99 9.74 -2.95
N SER A 42 -6.62 9.87 -4.12
CA SER A 42 -8.08 9.87 -4.21
C SER A 42 -8.67 8.48 -4.09
N ILE A 43 -9.80 8.36 -3.37
CA ILE A 43 -10.57 7.11 -3.23
C ILE A 43 -10.88 6.51 -4.60
N ARG A 44 -11.28 7.35 -5.57
CA ARG A 44 -11.58 6.92 -6.94
C ARG A 44 -10.39 6.25 -7.62
N LYS A 45 -9.17 6.76 -7.42
CA LYS A 45 -7.96 6.15 -7.98
C LYS A 45 -7.71 4.76 -7.38
N VAL A 46 -7.81 4.64 -6.05
CA VAL A 46 -7.65 3.35 -5.37
C VAL A 46 -8.72 2.37 -5.84
N GLN A 47 -9.96 2.83 -5.98
CA GLN A 47 -11.08 2.02 -6.46
C GLN A 47 -10.81 1.49 -7.88
N VAL A 48 -10.34 2.34 -8.81
CA VAL A 48 -9.97 1.90 -10.17
C VAL A 48 -8.79 0.92 -10.15
N ASP A 49 -7.80 1.14 -9.27
CA ASP A 49 -6.67 0.21 -9.13
C ASP A 49 -7.10 -1.16 -8.56
N ILE A 50 -8.16 -1.20 -7.74
CA ILE A 50 -8.74 -2.43 -7.19
C ILE A 50 -9.67 -3.12 -8.20
N THR A 51 -10.64 -2.42 -8.76
CA THR A 51 -11.65 -3.02 -9.65
C THR A 51 -11.17 -3.20 -11.08
N GLY A 52 -10.13 -2.46 -11.47
CA GLY A 52 -9.82 -2.20 -12.86
C GLY A 52 -10.84 -1.28 -13.51
N ASP A 53 -10.54 -0.88 -14.75
CA ASP A 53 -11.46 -0.19 -15.63
C ASP A 53 -11.21 -0.66 -17.08
N ALA A 54 -12.18 -1.41 -17.62
CA ALA A 54 -12.11 -1.94 -18.97
C ALA A 54 -12.09 -0.83 -20.03
N LYS A 55 -12.76 0.31 -19.79
CA LYS A 55 -12.79 1.43 -20.72
C LYS A 55 -11.42 2.12 -20.82
N LEU A 56 -10.70 2.17 -19.69
CA LEU A 56 -9.37 2.74 -19.60
C LEU A 56 -8.25 1.71 -19.80
N ARG A 57 -8.59 0.45 -20.12
CA ARG A 57 -7.66 -0.68 -20.24
C ARG A 57 -6.78 -0.89 -18.99
N VAL A 58 -7.29 -0.52 -17.82
CA VAL A 58 -6.61 -0.70 -16.53
C VAL A 58 -7.04 -2.03 -15.95
N LYS A 59 -6.09 -2.94 -15.74
CA LYS A 59 -6.34 -4.20 -15.02
C LYS A 59 -6.37 -3.95 -13.51
N ALA A 60 -7.22 -4.70 -12.81
CA ALA A 60 -7.19 -4.79 -11.36
C ALA A 60 -5.78 -5.20 -10.89
N LYS A 61 -5.22 -4.44 -9.95
CA LYS A 61 -3.87 -4.64 -9.41
C LYS A 61 -3.89 -5.32 -8.04
N VAL A 62 -5.04 -5.35 -7.38
CA VAL A 62 -5.19 -5.78 -5.99
C VAL A 62 -6.41 -6.66 -5.90
N ASN A 63 -6.29 -7.78 -5.17
CA ASN A 63 -7.46 -8.60 -4.89
C ASN A 63 -8.30 -7.93 -3.81
N ALA A 64 -9.58 -7.75 -4.10
CA ALA A 64 -10.54 -7.25 -3.13
C ALA A 64 -11.78 -8.13 -3.10
N ILE A 65 -12.34 -8.25 -1.92
CA ILE A 65 -13.62 -8.90 -1.67
C ILE A 65 -14.67 -7.80 -1.64
N LYS A 66 -15.71 -7.93 -2.46
CA LYS A 66 -16.86 -7.02 -2.41
C LYS A 66 -17.85 -7.50 -1.35
N VAL A 67 -18.09 -6.70 -0.33
CA VAL A 67 -19.08 -6.94 0.71
C VAL A 67 -20.10 -5.81 0.69
N GLY A 68 -21.27 -6.09 0.11
CA GLY A 68 -22.29 -5.07 -0.14
C GLY A 68 -21.81 -3.99 -1.10
N SER A 69 -21.75 -2.74 -0.63
CA SER A 69 -21.25 -1.57 -1.37
C SER A 69 -19.76 -1.29 -1.15
N VAL A 70 -19.08 -2.05 -0.29
CA VAL A 70 -17.69 -1.79 0.11
C VAL A 70 -16.75 -2.84 -0.51
N TYR A 71 -15.54 -2.41 -0.87
CA TYR A 71 -14.44 -3.30 -1.23
C TYR A 71 -13.48 -3.43 -0.06
N LEU A 72 -13.21 -4.67 0.35
CA LEU A 72 -12.28 -5.03 1.40
C LEU A 72 -11.06 -5.70 0.79
N VAL A 73 -9.88 -5.15 1.07
CA VAL A 73 -8.60 -5.67 0.61
C VAL A 73 -7.92 -6.38 1.78
N PRO A 74 -7.51 -7.66 1.67
CA PRO A 74 -6.77 -8.32 2.74
C PRO A 74 -5.47 -7.58 3.09
N ASP A 75 -5.08 -7.57 4.36
CA ASP A 75 -3.86 -6.87 4.83
C ASP A 75 -2.61 -7.22 4.00
N SER A 76 -2.41 -8.49 3.67
CA SER A 76 -1.26 -8.96 2.88
C SER A 76 -1.18 -8.33 1.49
N ASP A 77 -2.31 -8.15 0.83
CA ASP A 77 -2.38 -7.56 -0.51
C ASP A 77 -2.37 -6.02 -0.43
N ALA A 78 -2.98 -5.44 0.60
CA ALA A 78 -2.93 -4.02 0.89
C ALA A 78 -1.49 -3.53 1.13
N ILE A 79 -0.72 -4.23 1.96
CA ILE A 79 0.68 -3.88 2.27
C ILE A 79 1.54 -3.91 1.01
N LYS A 80 1.43 -4.99 0.20
CA LYS A 80 2.14 -5.09 -1.08
C LYS A 80 1.78 -3.93 -2.01
N TYR A 81 0.49 -3.60 -2.11
CA TYR A 81 0.03 -2.48 -2.93
C TYR A 81 0.62 -1.16 -2.46
N ILE A 82 0.60 -0.88 -1.15
CA ILE A 82 1.16 0.35 -0.58
C ILE A 82 2.66 0.48 -0.87
N GLN A 83 3.43 -0.59 -0.64
CA GLN A 83 4.86 -0.61 -0.92
C GLN A 83 5.16 -0.33 -2.40
N VAL A 84 4.39 -0.92 -3.32
CA VAL A 84 4.55 -0.67 -4.76
C VAL A 84 4.26 0.80 -5.11
N GLN A 85 3.22 1.39 -4.54
CA GLN A 85 2.87 2.79 -4.80
C GLN A 85 3.88 3.77 -4.20
N GLN A 86 4.36 3.53 -2.98
CA GLN A 86 5.40 4.35 -2.36
C GLN A 86 6.71 4.32 -3.16
N LYS A 87 7.12 3.15 -3.65
CA LYS A 87 8.28 3.02 -4.56
C LYS A 87 8.11 3.85 -5.83
N ARG A 88 6.90 3.89 -6.40
CA ARG A 88 6.60 4.72 -7.58
C ARG A 88 6.67 6.21 -7.27
N ILE A 89 6.12 6.63 -6.13
CA ILE A 89 6.19 8.03 -5.69
C ILE A 89 7.65 8.45 -5.49
N LYS A 90 8.46 7.65 -4.76
CA LYS A 90 9.89 7.90 -4.57
C LYS A 90 10.65 7.99 -5.89
N LYS A 91 10.32 7.14 -6.88
CA LYS A 91 10.95 7.16 -8.21
C LYS A 91 10.60 8.41 -9.02
N ASN A 92 9.41 8.97 -8.85
CA ASN A 92 8.97 10.16 -9.59
C ASN A 92 9.54 11.48 -9.04
N ILE A 93 10.17 11.45 -7.86
CA ILE A 93 10.78 12.61 -7.19
C ILE A 93 12.29 12.69 -7.49
N LYS A 94 12.85 11.69 -8.21
CA LYS A 94 14.27 11.59 -8.55
C LYS A 94 14.51 11.99 -10.00
#